data_AF-A0A920S4B6-F1
#
_entry.id   AF-A0A920S4B6-F1
#
_cell.length_a   1.000
_cell.length_b   1.000
_cell.length_c   1.000
_cell.angle_alpha   90.00
_cell.angle_beta   90.00
_cell.angle_gamma   90.00
#
_symmetry.space_group_name_H-M   'P 1'
#
loop_
_entity.id
_entity.type
_entity.pdbx_description
1 polymer ?
#
loop_
_entity_poly.entity_id
_entity_poly.type
_entity_poly.pdbx_seq_one_letter_code
_entity_poly.pdbx_strand_id
1 'polypeptide(L)'
;MDKSFFNDNVNLPFKNRADAYSPVKDSPGTYRINVTNLSWVGDGGVYTSLNDFIKWDQNFYNNRLGKGSPSLIETMEKTYSQTKVKKRNQKMINEQENEQTYAFAQNLAYYNGYKRWSHSGSWVGWLAHYARLPEINFSTVVFCNTNEIDATIIADEIIDLYFETRKN
;
A
#
# COMPACT_ATOMS: atom_id res chain seq x y z
N MET A 1 13.88 -1.50 -10.49
CA MET A 1 12.65 -0.70 -10.46
C MET A 1 12.96 0.57 -11.24
N ASP A 2 12.74 0.55 -12.56
CA ASP A 2 13.16 1.59 -13.52
C ASP A 2 12.06 2.63 -13.83
N LYS A 3 10.85 2.41 -13.31
CA LYS A 3 9.66 3.27 -13.35
C LYS A 3 9.25 3.74 -11.96
N SER A 4 10.14 3.60 -10.97
CA SER A 4 9.99 4.19 -9.65
C SER A 4 11.00 5.32 -9.46
N PHE A 5 10.55 6.48 -8.99
CA PHE A 5 11.40 7.65 -8.75
C PHE A 5 10.75 8.58 -7.72
N PHE A 6 11.53 9.47 -7.13
CA PHE A 6 11.02 10.54 -6.28
C PHE A 6 10.66 11.75 -7.13
N ASN A 7 9.51 12.37 -6.87
CA ASN A 7 9.15 13.63 -7.51
C ASN A 7 9.85 14.80 -6.81
N ASP A 8 11.16 14.91 -7.05
CA ASP A 8 12.04 15.96 -6.53
C ASP A 8 12.31 17.09 -7.55
N ASN A 9 11.74 16.98 -8.75
CA ASN A 9 11.77 18.00 -9.78
C ASN A 9 10.45 18.01 -10.58
N VAL A 10 9.63 19.02 -10.28
CA VAL A 10 8.29 19.23 -10.85
C VAL A 10 8.26 19.45 -12.36
N ASN A 11 9.41 19.75 -12.98
CA ASN A 11 9.51 20.01 -14.41
C ASN A 11 9.92 18.76 -15.22
N LEU A 12 10.16 17.62 -14.56
CA LEU A 12 10.52 16.41 -15.26
C LEU A 12 9.29 15.87 -16.04
N PRO A 13 9.42 15.61 -17.35
CA PRO A 13 8.33 15.03 -18.12
C PRO A 13 8.14 13.56 -17.73
N PHE A 14 6.94 13.21 -17.27
CA PHE A 14 6.57 11.84 -16.91
C PHE A 14 5.65 11.25 -17.97
N LYS A 15 6.13 10.22 -18.69
CA LYS A 15 5.30 9.49 -19.65
C LYS A 15 4.50 8.40 -18.95
N ASN A 16 3.29 8.14 -19.43
CA ASN A 16 2.41 7.06 -18.95
C ASN A 16 2.06 7.15 -17.45
N ARG A 17 1.91 8.36 -16.93
CA ARG A 17 1.38 8.61 -15.58
C ARG A 17 -0.14 8.68 -15.65
N ALA A 18 -0.83 8.03 -14.71
CA ALA A 18 -2.26 8.26 -14.49
C ALA A 18 -2.47 9.61 -13.79
N ASP A 19 -3.23 10.51 -14.40
CA ASP A 19 -3.71 11.69 -13.69
C ASP A 19 -4.77 11.30 -12.65
N ALA A 20 -4.80 12.04 -11.55
CA ALA A 20 -5.82 11.88 -10.52
C ALA A 20 -7.07 12.70 -10.83
N TYR A 21 -8.20 12.19 -10.37
CA TYR A 21 -9.52 12.74 -10.64
C TYR A 21 -10.35 12.83 -9.36
N SER A 22 -11.16 13.87 -9.24
CA SER A 22 -12.19 13.95 -8.20
C SER A 22 -13.56 14.12 -8.82
N PRO A 23 -14.59 13.45 -8.27
CA PRO A 23 -15.96 13.62 -8.74
C PRO A 23 -16.41 15.07 -8.55
N VAL A 24 -17.19 15.58 -9.50
CA VAL A 24 -17.80 16.91 -9.41
C VAL A 24 -19.09 16.80 -8.63
N LYS A 25 -19.21 17.59 -7.56
CA LYS A 25 -20.40 17.62 -6.72
C LYS A 25 -21.64 17.97 -7.56
N ASP A 26 -22.74 17.27 -7.33
CA ASP A 26 -24.04 17.46 -8.00
C ASP A 26 -24.01 17.19 -9.53
N SER A 27 -22.99 16.48 -10.03
CA SER A 27 -22.90 16.06 -11.43
C SER A 27 -22.40 14.61 -11.56
N PRO A 28 -23.30 13.61 -11.43
CA PRO A 28 -22.94 12.19 -11.51
C PRO A 28 -22.20 11.83 -12.80
N GLY A 29 -21.11 11.07 -12.69
CA GLY A 29 -20.27 10.65 -13.81
C GLY A 29 -19.30 11.72 -14.34
N THR A 30 -19.32 12.93 -13.78
CA THR A 30 -18.40 14.01 -14.15
C THR A 30 -17.23 14.08 -13.18
N TYR A 31 -16.01 14.19 -13.73
CA TYR A 31 -14.78 14.28 -12.94
C TYR A 31 -13.94 15.49 -13.35
N ARG A 32 -13.20 16.05 -12.39
CA ARG A 32 -12.17 17.06 -12.63
C ARG A 32 -10.79 16.48 -12.37
N ILE A 33 -9.79 16.91 -13.14
CA ILE A 33 -8.39 16.61 -12.85
C ILE A 33 -8.04 17.22 -11.49
N ASN A 34 -7.50 16.39 -10.60
CA ASN A 34 -7.09 16.77 -9.25
C ASN A 34 -5.66 16.29 -9.01
N VAL A 35 -4.71 17.06 -9.52
CA VAL A 35 -3.28 16.79 -9.44
C VAL A 35 -2.58 17.98 -8.78
N THR A 36 -1.39 17.75 -8.21
CA THR A 36 -0.54 18.82 -7.68
C THR A 36 0.82 18.81 -8.36
N ASN A 37 1.50 19.97 -8.32
CA ASN A 37 2.82 20.15 -8.88
C ASN A 37 3.83 20.52 -7.78
N LEU A 38 3.99 19.63 -6.80
CA LEU A 38 4.90 19.81 -5.67
C LEU A 38 6.11 18.88 -5.79
N SER A 39 7.29 19.43 -5.53
CA SER A 39 8.51 18.65 -5.30
C SER A 39 8.47 18.16 -3.86
N TRP A 40 8.41 16.85 -3.63
CA TRP A 40 8.22 16.28 -2.29
C TRP A 40 8.97 14.96 -2.13
N VAL A 41 9.69 14.80 -1.01
CA VAL A 41 10.47 13.61 -0.67
C VAL A 41 10.40 13.38 0.83
N GLY A 42 10.27 12.11 1.25
CA GLY A 42 10.31 11.72 2.66
C GLY A 42 9.11 10.84 3.00
N ASP A 43 8.06 11.46 3.53
CA ASP A 43 6.78 10.83 3.90
C ASP A 43 5.93 10.40 2.69
N GLY A 44 6.23 10.96 1.51
CA GLY A 44 5.60 10.60 0.25
C GLY A 44 6.48 10.96 -0.96
N GLY A 45 5.84 11.17 -2.11
CA GLY A 45 6.51 11.64 -3.33
C GLY A 45 7.19 10.55 -4.16
N VAL A 46 7.08 9.28 -3.78
CA VAL A 46 7.45 8.15 -4.66
C VAL A 46 6.38 7.96 -5.72
N TYR A 47 6.78 8.10 -6.98
CA TYR A 47 5.99 7.69 -8.12
C TYR A 47 6.44 6.29 -8.52
N THR A 48 5.51 5.43 -8.89
CA THR A 48 5.81 4.03 -9.21
C THR A 48 4.81 3.45 -10.21
N SER A 49 5.05 2.21 -10.62
CA SER A 49 4.15 1.42 -11.46
C SER A 49 3.85 0.08 -10.81
N LEU A 50 2.77 -0.58 -11.22
CA LEU A 50 2.42 -1.91 -10.70
C LEU A 50 3.57 -2.92 -10.92
N ASN A 51 4.21 -2.91 -12.09
CA ASN A 51 5.32 -3.80 -12.42
C ASN A 51 6.53 -3.62 -11.50
N ASP A 52 6.84 -2.39 -11.10
CA ASP A 52 7.93 -2.14 -10.16
C ASP A 52 7.53 -2.40 -8.72
N PHE A 53 6.27 -2.14 -8.37
CA PHE A 53 5.77 -2.47 -7.04
C PHE A 53 5.74 -3.99 -6.80
N ILE A 54 5.46 -4.80 -7.83
CA ILE A 54 5.63 -6.26 -7.75
C ILE A 54 7.08 -6.63 -7.45
N LYS A 55 8.08 -5.97 -8.08
CA LYS A 55 9.49 -6.22 -7.75
C LYS A 55 9.82 -5.86 -6.30
N TRP A 56 9.21 -4.79 -5.77
CA TRP A 56 9.34 -4.40 -4.37
C TRP A 56 8.75 -5.45 -3.42
N ASP A 57 7.53 -5.91 -3.69
CA ASP A 57 6.88 -7.00 -2.95
C ASP A 57 7.75 -8.27 -2.94
N GLN A 58 8.18 -8.72 -4.12
CA GLN A 58 8.99 -9.93 -4.28
C GLN A 58 10.36 -9.86 -3.58
N ASN A 59 10.84 -8.66 -3.24
CA ASN A 59 12.06 -8.48 -2.49
C ASN A 59 11.92 -8.87 -1.01
N PHE A 60 10.71 -8.83 -0.42
CA PHE A 60 10.50 -9.31 0.96
C PHE A 60 10.73 -10.83 1.10
N TYR A 61 10.57 -11.58 0.00
CA TYR A 61 10.76 -13.04 -0.02
C TYR A 61 12.17 -13.44 -0.47
N ASN A 62 12.70 -12.76 -1.49
CA ASN A 62 13.98 -13.14 -2.11
C ASN A 62 15.18 -12.34 -1.59
N ASN A 63 14.93 -11.24 -0.87
CA ASN A 63 15.90 -10.29 -0.33
C ASN A 63 17.17 -10.06 -1.18
N ARG A 64 17.10 -9.05 -2.05
CA ARG A 64 18.22 -8.64 -2.91
C ARG A 64 18.89 -7.35 -2.42
N LEU A 65 18.62 -6.93 -1.19
CA LEU A 65 19.12 -5.68 -0.62
C LEU A 65 20.39 -5.91 0.22
N GLY A 66 21.30 -4.94 0.19
CA GLY A 66 22.52 -4.95 0.99
C GLY A 66 23.36 -6.21 0.76
N LYS A 67 23.62 -6.97 1.84
CA LYS A 67 24.37 -8.24 1.79
C LYS A 67 23.48 -9.47 1.53
N GLY A 68 22.19 -9.30 1.22
CA GLY A 68 21.23 -10.41 1.13
C GLY A 68 20.88 -11.05 2.48
N SER A 69 21.34 -10.48 3.58
CA SER A 69 21.04 -10.93 4.94
C SER A 69 19.61 -10.53 5.35
N PRO A 70 18.85 -11.40 6.05
CA PRO A 70 17.51 -11.07 6.57
C PRO A 70 17.46 -9.84 7.49
N SER A 71 18.60 -9.41 8.05
CA SER A 71 18.67 -8.38 9.10
C SER A 71 17.94 -7.07 8.78
N LEU A 72 17.91 -6.64 7.51
CA LEU A 72 17.18 -5.43 7.12
C LEU A 72 15.67 -5.64 7.23
N ILE A 73 15.16 -6.74 6.69
CA ILE A 73 13.72 -7.07 6.74
C ILE A 73 13.31 -7.33 8.19
N GLU A 74 14.10 -8.09 8.95
CA GLU A 74 13.87 -8.29 10.38
C GLU A 74 13.82 -6.96 11.15
N THR A 75 14.65 -5.99 10.79
CA THR A 75 14.63 -4.66 11.40
C THR A 75 13.37 -3.89 11.02
N MET A 76 12.97 -3.92 9.75
CA MET A 76 11.73 -3.29 9.28
C MET A 76 10.49 -3.88 9.98
N GLU A 77 10.53 -5.15 10.37
CA GLU A 77 9.43 -5.86 11.03
C GLU A 77 9.48 -5.77 12.57
N LYS A 78 10.44 -5.04 13.15
CA LYS A 78 10.49 -4.80 14.60
C LYS A 78 9.43 -3.78 15.04
N THR A 79 8.42 -4.28 15.74
CA THR A 79 7.37 -3.49 16.39
C THR A 79 7.75 -3.13 17.83
N TYR A 80 7.36 -1.95 18.31
CA TYR A 80 7.54 -1.58 19.73
C TYR A 80 6.71 -2.46 20.67
N SER A 81 5.50 -2.84 20.27
CA SER A 81 4.70 -3.86 20.97
C SER A 81 4.30 -4.96 20.00
N GLN A 82 4.30 -6.21 20.48
CA GLN A 82 3.61 -7.27 19.77
C GLN A 82 2.12 -7.06 19.98
N THR A 83 1.39 -6.84 18.89
CA THR A 83 -0.08 -6.84 18.93
C THR A 83 -0.53 -8.11 19.63
N LYS A 84 -1.38 -7.99 20.66
CA LYS A 84 -2.08 -9.17 21.14
C LYS A 84 -2.97 -9.61 20.00
N VAL A 85 -2.70 -10.80 19.46
CA VAL A 85 -3.50 -11.47 18.44
C VAL A 85 -4.94 -11.56 18.93
N LYS A 86 -5.73 -10.51 18.71
CA LYS A 86 -7.18 -10.63 18.80
C LYS A 86 -7.55 -11.37 17.52
N LYS A 87 -8.10 -12.57 17.66
CA LYS A 87 -8.59 -13.48 16.60
C LYS A 87 -9.64 -12.87 15.64
N ARG A 88 -9.71 -11.55 15.49
CA ARG A 88 -10.68 -10.86 14.65
C ARG A 88 -9.96 -10.41 13.39
N ASN A 89 -10.61 -10.61 12.24
CA ASN A 89 -10.27 -9.93 11.00
C ASN A 89 -10.24 -8.43 11.32
N GLN A 90 -9.04 -7.88 11.53
CA GLN A 90 -8.89 -6.45 11.74
C GLN A 90 -9.09 -5.82 10.37
N LYS A 91 -10.35 -5.48 10.06
CA LYS A 91 -10.65 -4.63 8.91
C LYS A 91 -9.89 -3.32 9.10
N MET A 92 -9.14 -2.92 8.09
CA MET A 92 -8.17 -1.83 8.19
C MET A 92 -8.81 -0.44 8.31
N ILE A 93 -10.15 -0.35 8.32
CA ILE A 93 -10.87 0.91 8.56
C ILE A 93 -10.51 1.55 9.91
N ASN A 94 -9.91 0.77 10.82
CA ASN A 94 -9.40 1.22 12.12
C ASN A 94 -7.86 1.11 12.23
N GLU A 95 -7.10 1.44 11.17
CA GLU A 95 -5.61 1.53 11.21
C GLU A 95 -5.09 2.29 12.45
N GLN A 96 -5.86 3.25 12.95
CA GLN A 96 -5.53 4.11 14.10
C GLN A 96 -5.70 3.44 15.47
N GLU A 97 -6.45 2.34 15.61
CA GLU A 97 -6.79 1.81 16.94
C GLU A 97 -5.66 1.06 17.65
N ASN A 98 -4.53 0.77 16.98
CA ASN A 98 -3.39 0.10 17.59
C ASN A 98 -2.04 0.69 17.12
N GLU A 99 -1.80 1.99 17.34
CA GLU A 99 -0.50 2.67 17.11
C GLU A 99 0.71 1.89 17.66
N GLN A 100 0.50 1.02 18.65
CA GLN A 100 1.53 0.16 19.24
C GLN A 100 2.07 -0.93 18.28
N THR A 101 1.51 -1.07 17.08
CA THR A 101 1.79 -2.15 16.12
C THR A 101 2.46 -1.67 14.83
N TYR A 102 2.73 -0.37 14.72
CA TYR A 102 3.48 0.19 13.60
C TYR A 102 4.97 -0.19 13.70
N ALA A 103 5.58 -0.58 12.59
CA ALA A 103 6.99 -0.92 12.49
C ALA A 103 7.60 -0.36 11.22
N PHE A 104 8.55 0.58 11.35
CA PHE A 104 9.35 1.13 10.26
C PHE A 104 8.57 1.33 8.95
N ALA A 105 7.55 2.20 9.01
CA ALA A 105 6.68 2.54 7.89
C ALA A 105 5.72 1.41 7.43
N GLN A 106 5.32 0.50 8.32
CA GLN A 106 4.37 -0.57 8.03
C GLN A 106 3.40 -0.80 9.19
N ASN A 107 2.13 -0.98 8.86
CA ASN A 107 1.09 -1.44 9.76
C ASN A 107 1.19 -2.96 9.94
N LEU A 108 1.17 -3.44 11.19
CA LEU A 108 1.03 -4.86 11.51
C LEU A 108 -0.38 -5.17 11.98
N ALA A 109 -1.04 -6.09 11.28
CA ALA A 109 -2.34 -6.63 11.66
C ALA A 109 -2.38 -8.15 11.50
N TYR A 110 -3.52 -8.74 11.84
CA TYR A 110 -3.82 -10.15 11.53
C TYR A 110 -5.10 -10.25 10.72
N TYR A 111 -5.07 -11.07 9.68
CA TYR A 111 -6.20 -11.33 8.80
C TYR A 111 -6.42 -12.83 8.64
N ASN A 112 -7.60 -13.33 9.01
CA ASN A 112 -7.91 -14.76 8.99
C ASN A 112 -6.83 -15.63 9.67
N GLY A 113 -6.23 -15.13 10.76
CA GLY A 113 -5.17 -15.80 11.52
C GLY A 113 -3.74 -15.64 10.97
N TYR A 114 -3.57 -15.04 9.79
CA TYR A 114 -2.25 -14.79 9.18
C TYR A 114 -1.76 -13.38 9.49
N LYS A 115 -0.44 -13.21 9.61
CA LYS A 115 0.16 -11.89 9.75
C LYS A 115 -0.07 -11.09 8.48
N ARG A 116 -0.48 -9.83 8.63
CA ARG A 116 -0.63 -8.87 7.54
C ARG A 116 0.26 -7.67 7.80
N TRP A 117 1.16 -7.40 6.87
CA TRP A 117 1.88 -6.14 6.79
C TRP A 117 1.25 -5.26 5.73
N SER A 118 0.99 -4.00 6.02
CA SER A 118 0.38 -3.09 5.03
C SER A 118 0.81 -1.64 5.20
N HIS A 119 0.49 -0.83 4.19
CA HIS A 119 0.53 0.62 4.29
C HIS A 119 -0.47 1.21 3.30
N SER A 120 -1.26 2.17 3.75
CA SER A 120 -2.14 2.98 2.92
C SER A 120 -1.38 4.19 2.36
N GLY A 121 -1.85 4.76 1.26
CA GLY A 121 -1.28 5.96 0.67
C GLY A 121 -2.37 6.85 0.11
N SER A 122 -2.28 8.14 0.37
CA SER A 122 -3.21 9.12 -0.16
C SER A 122 -2.47 10.40 -0.51
N TRP A 123 -2.69 10.89 -1.71
CA TRP A 123 -2.16 12.18 -2.14
C TRP A 123 -3.10 12.81 -3.16
N VAL A 124 -3.72 13.92 -2.80
CA VAL A 124 -4.66 14.66 -3.66
C VAL A 124 -5.82 13.77 -4.13
N GLY A 125 -5.82 13.27 -5.37
CA GLY A 125 -6.83 12.34 -5.89
C GLY A 125 -6.30 10.93 -6.16
N TRP A 126 -5.06 10.62 -5.79
CA TRP A 126 -4.52 9.26 -5.83
C TRP A 126 -4.68 8.58 -4.47
N LEU A 127 -5.17 7.35 -4.49
CA LEU A 127 -5.26 6.47 -3.35
C LEU A 127 -4.52 5.16 -3.66
N ALA A 128 -3.85 4.60 -2.67
CA ALA A 128 -3.10 3.37 -2.82
C ALA A 128 -3.21 2.53 -1.54
N HIS A 129 -3.15 1.22 -1.69
CA HIS A 129 -3.01 0.32 -0.57
C HIS A 129 -2.18 -0.90 -0.97
N TYR A 130 -1.22 -1.25 -0.11
CA TYR A 130 -0.44 -2.48 -0.23
C TYR A 130 -0.65 -3.34 1.03
N ALA A 131 -0.86 -4.64 0.84
CA ALA A 131 -0.80 -5.62 1.91
C ALA A 131 0.00 -6.85 1.47
N ARG A 132 0.75 -7.45 2.40
CA ARG A 132 1.32 -8.80 2.24
C ARG A 132 0.97 -9.68 3.43
N LEU A 133 0.71 -10.95 3.13
CA LEU A 133 0.50 -12.06 4.05
C LEU A 133 1.64 -13.07 3.83
N PRO A 134 2.80 -12.89 4.50
CA PRO A 134 4.01 -13.64 4.17
C PRO A 134 3.88 -15.14 4.32
N GLU A 135 3.14 -15.63 5.32
CA GLU A 135 3.00 -17.06 5.61
C GLU A 135 2.34 -17.86 4.48
N ILE A 136 1.59 -17.19 3.60
CA ILE A 136 0.89 -17.80 2.46
C ILE A 136 1.35 -17.26 1.10
N ASN A 137 2.46 -16.51 1.06
CA ASN A 137 3.01 -15.90 -0.15
C ASN A 137 1.96 -15.15 -0.99
N PHE A 138 1.11 -14.37 -0.32
CA PHE A 138 0.04 -13.61 -0.96
C PHE A 138 0.16 -12.12 -0.64
N SER A 139 -0.12 -11.28 -1.63
CA SER A 139 -0.09 -9.83 -1.50
C SER A 139 -1.17 -9.18 -2.36
N THR A 140 -1.66 -8.02 -1.93
CA THR A 140 -2.53 -7.14 -2.73
C THR A 140 -1.86 -5.78 -2.92
N VAL A 141 -1.92 -5.27 -4.15
CA VAL A 141 -1.43 -3.93 -4.53
C VAL A 141 -2.56 -3.26 -5.30
N VAL A 142 -3.13 -2.19 -4.73
CA VAL A 142 -4.25 -1.46 -5.32
C VAL A 142 -3.84 0.00 -5.50
N PHE A 143 -4.00 0.52 -6.71
CA PHE A 143 -3.85 1.93 -7.04
C PHE A 143 -5.14 2.46 -7.65
N CYS A 144 -5.65 3.54 -7.11
CA CYS A 144 -6.83 4.27 -7.58
C CYS A 144 -6.39 5.68 -7.95
N ASN A 145 -6.84 6.17 -9.11
CA ASN A 145 -6.63 7.55 -9.55
C ASN A 145 -7.87 8.41 -9.32
N THR A 146 -8.71 8.04 -8.35
CA THR A 146 -9.79 8.86 -7.85
C THR A 146 -9.96 8.70 -6.35
N ASN A 147 -10.37 9.77 -5.68
CA ASN A 147 -10.71 9.75 -4.26
C ASN A 147 -12.16 9.28 -3.97
N GLU A 148 -12.90 8.83 -4.98
CA GLU A 148 -14.21 8.19 -4.81
C GLU A 148 -14.11 6.71 -4.39
N ILE A 149 -12.98 6.06 -4.70
CA ILE A 149 -12.75 4.63 -4.44
C ILE A 149 -11.69 4.49 -3.36
N ASP A 150 -12.02 3.82 -2.26
CA ASP A 150 -11.04 3.51 -1.21
C ASP A 150 -10.21 2.27 -1.57
N ALA A 151 -8.93 2.48 -1.86
CA ALA A 151 -8.00 1.40 -2.21
C ALA A 151 -7.85 0.34 -1.10
N THR A 152 -8.04 0.72 0.16
CA THR A 152 -7.98 -0.19 1.32
C THR A 152 -9.17 -1.15 1.32
N ILE A 153 -10.37 -0.64 1.04
CA ILE A 153 -11.59 -1.46 0.94
C ILE A 153 -11.43 -2.48 -0.19
N ILE A 154 -11.00 -2.04 -1.38
CA ILE A 154 -10.76 -2.93 -2.51
C ILE A 154 -9.69 -3.97 -2.19
N ALA A 155 -8.61 -3.59 -1.49
CA ALA A 155 -7.58 -4.53 -1.07
C ALA A 155 -8.13 -5.60 -0.11
N ASP A 156 -8.98 -5.21 0.85
CA ASP A 156 -9.64 -6.14 1.78
C ASP A 156 -10.59 -7.09 1.06
N GLU A 157 -11.39 -6.60 0.10
CA GLU A 157 -12.29 -7.42 -0.72
C GLU A 157 -11.53 -8.49 -1.52
N ILE A 158 -10.38 -8.14 -2.10
CA ILE A 158 -9.53 -9.10 -2.81
C ILE A 158 -8.98 -10.17 -1.86
N ILE A 159 -8.60 -9.79 -0.63
CA ILE A 159 -8.14 -10.74 0.39
C ILE A 159 -9.28 -11.66 0.82
N ASP A 160 -10.50 -11.13 1.00
CA ASP A 160 -11.69 -11.93 1.30
C ASP A 160 -11.96 -12.96 0.20
N LEU A 161 -12.00 -12.53 -1.07
CA LEU A 161 -12.18 -13.42 -2.23
C LEU A 161 -11.12 -14.52 -2.29
N TYR A 162 -9.86 -14.20 -1.99
CA TYR A 162 -8.76 -15.19 -1.93
C TYR A 162 -9.03 -16.30 -0.91
N PHE A 163 -9.60 -15.97 0.25
CA PHE A 163 -9.90 -16.94 1.30
C PHE A 163 -11.21 -17.68 1.08
N GLU A 164 -12.22 -17.03 0.49
CA GLU A 164 -13.49 -17.67 0.14
C GLU A 164 -13.29 -18.77 -0.90
N THR A 165 -12.51 -18.49 -1.94
CA THR A 165 -12.26 -19.43 -3.04
C THR A 165 -11.42 -20.66 -2.63
N ARG A 166 -10.76 -20.63 -1.48
CA ARG A 166 -9.94 -21.74 -0.94
C ARG A 166 -10.61 -22.55 0.18
N LYS A 167 -11.85 -22.22 0.55
CA LYS A 167 -12.64 -23.00 1.51
C LYS A 167 -13.35 -24.20 0.87
N ASN A 168 -13.30 -24.32 -0.45
CA ASN A 168 -13.82 -25.43 -1.25
C ASN A 168 -12.67 -26.30 -1.76
#